data_AF-Q4TCG5-F1
#
_entry.id   AF-Q4TCG5-F1
#
_cell.length_a   1.000
_cell.length_b   1.000
_cell.length_c   1.000
_cell.angle_alpha   90.00
_cell.angle_beta   90.00
_cell.angle_gamma   90.00
#
_symmetry.space_group_name_H-M   'P 1'
#
loop_
_entity.id
_entity.type
_entity.pdbx_description
1 polymer ?
#
loop_
_entity_poly.entity_id
_entity_poly.type
_entity_poly.pdbx_seq_one_letter_code
_entity_poly.pdbx_strand_id
1 'polypeptide(L)' 'VFYFQEVEYPPKQGRFQGHVEWSGDVLKRDASITLKNVPPTFNGTYICQVRNPPDVHGSNGETMLRVVN' A
#
# COMPACT_ATOMS: atom_id res chain seq x y z
N VAL A 1 -1.12 -3.27 -7.47
CA VAL A 1 -1.85 -2.57 -6.39
C VAL A 1 -2.07 -3.57 -5.27
N PHE A 2 -1.89 -3.14 -4.02
CA PHE A 2 -2.26 -3.94 -2.86
C PHE A 2 -3.65 -3.49 -2.39
N TYR A 3 -4.50 -4.41 -1.96
CA TYR A 3 -5.84 -4.12 -1.48
C TYR A 3 -6.10 -4.84 -0.14
N PHE A 4 -6.91 -4.23 0.72
CA PHE A 4 -7.36 -4.83 1.97
C PHE A 4 -8.87 -4.64 2.09
N GLN A 5 -9.58 -5.72 2.39
CA GLN A 5 -11.00 -5.71 2.74
C GLN A 5 -11.28 -6.91 3.63
N GLU A 6 -11.29 -6.69 4.95
CA GLU A 6 -11.34 -7.71 6.01
C GLU A 6 -10.10 -8.63 6.04
N VAL A 7 -9.57 -8.97 4.87
CA VAL A 7 -8.34 -9.73 4.62
C VAL A 7 -7.48 -9.02 3.58
N GLU A 8 -6.21 -9.40 3.53
CA GLU A 8 -5.23 -8.90 2.58
C GLU A 8 -5.37 -9.53 1.17
N TYR A 9 -5.26 -8.68 0.16
CA TYR A 9 -5.21 -9.06 -1.25
C TYR A 9 -3.90 -8.54 -1.86
N PRO A 10 -2.80 -9.30 -1.74
CA PRO A 10 -1.53 -8.90 -2.33
C PRO A 10 -1.57 -8.94 -3.86
N PRO A 11 -0.74 -8.12 -4.54
CA PRO A 11 -0.63 -8.14 -5.99
C PRO A 11 -0.14 -9.52 -6.48
N LYS A 12 -0.92 -10.16 -7.35
CA LYS A 12 -0.59 -11.46 -7.96
C LYS A 12 0.27 -11.36 -9.23
N GLN A 13 0.46 -10.15 -9.75
CA GLN A 13 1.20 -9.88 -10.98
C GLN A 13 1.82 -8.48 -10.98
N GLY A 14 2.81 -8.26 -11.84
CA GLY A 14 3.47 -6.98 -12.05
C GLY A 14 4.57 -6.67 -11.03
N ARG A 15 5.11 -5.44 -11.06
CA ARG A 15 6.37 -5.09 -10.37
C ARG A 15 6.39 -5.31 -8.85
N PHE A 16 5.22 -5.38 -8.22
CA PHE A 16 5.07 -5.50 -6.77
C PHE A 16 4.75 -6.93 -6.29
N GLN A 17 4.57 -7.88 -7.21
CA GLN A 17 4.26 -9.26 -6.85
C GLN A 17 5.35 -9.86 -5.96
N GLY A 18 4.99 -10.39 -4.79
CA GLY A 18 5.94 -10.98 -3.85
C GLY A 18 6.82 -9.97 -3.09
N HIS A 19 6.56 -8.66 -3.25
CA HIS A 19 7.32 -7.58 -2.63
C HIS A 19 6.51 -6.75 -1.63
N VAL A 20 5.24 -7.08 -1.40
CA VAL A 20 4.35 -6.29 -0.53
C VAL A 20 3.69 -7.21 0.48
N GLU A 21 3.74 -6.83 1.75
CA GLU A 21 3.09 -7.51 2.86
C GLU A 21 2.23 -6.55 3.67
N TRP A 22 1.15 -7.07 4.25
CA TRP A 22 0.37 -6.32 5.24
C TRP A 22 1.17 -6.18 6.52
N SER A 23 1.22 -4.97 7.08
CA SER A 23 1.87 -4.72 8.37
C SER A 23 1.02 -3.88 9.32
N GLY A 24 -0.21 -3.54 8.91
CA GLY A 24 -1.13 -2.70 9.67
C GLY A 24 -1.99 -3.47 10.67
N ASP A 25 -2.81 -2.71 11.38
CA ASP A 25 -3.81 -3.18 12.33
C ASP A 25 -5.03 -2.24 12.20
N VAL A 26 -6.02 -2.68 11.43
CA VAL A 26 -7.21 -1.85 11.15
C VAL A 26 -8.00 -1.53 12.41
N LEU A 27 -7.97 -2.39 13.44
CA LEU A 27 -8.63 -2.14 14.72
C LEU A 27 -7.94 -0.99 15.48
N LYS A 28 -6.67 -0.72 15.16
CA LYS A 28 -5.89 0.41 15.68
C LYS A 28 -5.76 1.56 14.69
N ARG A 29 -6.58 1.59 13.63
CA ARG A 29 -6.58 2.64 12.60
C ARG A 29 -5.27 2.70 11.80
N ASP A 30 -4.59 1.56 11.67
CA ASP A 30 -3.34 1.45 10.94
C ASP A 30 -3.53 0.63 9.65
N ALA A 31 -3.33 1.28 8.50
CA ALA A 31 -3.44 0.68 7.17
C ALA A 31 -2.07 0.45 6.51
N SER A 32 -1.02 0.25 7.31
CA SER A 32 0.35 0.12 6.82
C SER A 32 0.60 -1.15 6.00
N ILE A 33 1.44 -1.00 4.99
CA ILE A 33 2.04 -2.10 4.22
C ILE A 33 3.56 -1.99 4.29
N THR A 34 4.24 -3.12 4.16
CA THR A 34 5.69 -3.19 4.05
C THR A 34 6.10 -3.56 2.63
N LEU A 35 6.97 -2.75 2.02
CA LEU A 35 7.63 -3.08 0.76
C LEU A 35 8.97 -3.79 1.06
N LYS A 36 9.13 -5.02 0.57
CA LYS A 36 10.35 -5.82 0.71
C LYS A 36 11.16 -5.85 -0.58
N ASN A 37 12.48 -6.01 -0.46
CA ASN A 37 13.42 -6.07 -1.57
C ASN A 37 13.14 -4.95 -2.58
N VAL A 38 13.47 -3.71 -2.20
CA VAL A 38 13.02 -2.48 -2.87
C VAL A 38 14.08 -2.01 -3.87
N PRO A 39 14.06 -2.44 -5.15
CA PRO A 39 14.99 -1.96 -6.16
C PRO A 39 14.69 -0.51 -6.57
N PRO A 40 15.63 0.21 -7.19
CA PRO A 40 15.37 1.55 -7.75
C PRO A 40 14.20 1.65 -8.75
N THR A 41 13.79 0.53 -9.36
CA THR A 41 12.59 0.48 -10.23
C THR A 41 11.28 0.71 -9.48
N PHE A 42 11.31 0.71 -8.14
CA PHE A 42 10.18 1.04 -7.28
C PHE A 42 10.04 2.53 -7.02
N ASN A 43 10.97 3.36 -7.50
CA ASN A 43 10.85 4.82 -7.43
C ASN A 43 9.51 5.29 -8.00
N GLY A 44 8.94 6.32 -7.38
CA GLY A 44 7.71 6.96 -7.83
C GLY A 44 6.83 7.45 -6.69
N THR A 45 5.66 7.95 -7.06
CA THR A 45 4.63 8.40 -6.11
C THR A 45 3.70 7.24 -5.77
N TYR A 46 3.52 7.00 -4.48
CA TYR A 46 2.64 5.99 -3.91
C TYR A 46 1.40 6.69 -3.38
N ILE A 47 0.24 6.11 -3.66
CA ILE A 47 -1.06 6.64 -3.29
C ILE A 47 -1.77 5.62 -2.41
N CYS A 48 -2.26 6.06 -1.26
CA CYS A 48 -3.10 5.28 -0.36
C CYS A 48 -4.52 5.85 -0.37
N GLN A 49 -5.51 4.97 -0.54
CA GLN A 49 -6.93 5.31 -0.45
C GLN A 49 -7.59 4.45 0.60
N VAL A 50 -8.22 5.08 1.58
CA VAL A 50 -9.05 4.40 2.59
C VAL A 50 -10.49 4.82 2.36
N ARG A 51 -11.37 3.84 2.13
CA ARG A 51 -12.80 4.06 1.94
C ARG A 51 -13.53 3.40 3.09
N ASN A 52 -14.36 4.15 3.80
CA ASN A 52 -15.14 3.64 4.93
C ASN A 52 -16.64 3.84 4.66
N PRO A 53 -17.30 2.94 3.90
CA PRO A 53 -18.72 3.10 3.56
C PRO A 53 -19.59 3.36 4.81
N PRO A 54 -20.56 4.29 4.76
CA PRO A 54 -20.99 5.08 3.59
C PRO A 54 -20.05 6.24 3.22
N ASP A 55 -19.11 6.60 4.10
CA ASP A 55 -18.14 7.68 3.94
C ASP A 55 -16.99 7.28 2.99
N VAL A 56 -17.28 7.36 1.70
CA VAL A 56 -16.30 7.08 0.62
C VAL A 56 -15.48 8.30 0.21
N HIS A 57 -15.87 9.50 0.67
CA HIS A 57 -15.20 10.76 0.36
C HIS A 57 -14.08 11.03 1.37
N GLY A 58 -12.88 10.53 1.08
CA GLY A 58 -11.66 10.81 1.82
C GLY A 58 -10.59 11.40 0.90
N SER A 59 -9.62 12.13 1.48
CA SER A 59 -8.42 12.53 0.75
C SER A 59 -7.51 11.32 0.54
N ASN A 60 -6.80 11.30 -0.58
CA ASN A 60 -5.75 10.33 -0.80
C ASN A 60 -4.52 10.70 0.03
N GLY A 61 -3.90 9.71 0.66
CA GLY A 61 -2.54 9.87 1.16
C GLY A 61 -1.56 9.70 0.00
N GLU A 62 -0.57 10.57 -0.09
CA GLU A 62 0.47 10.49 -1.13
C GLU A 62 1.86 10.59 -0.52
N THR A 63 2.80 9.81 -1.04
CA THR A 63 4.21 9.90 -0.67
C THR A 63 5.11 9.56 -1.85
N MET A 64 6.28 10.18 -1.92
CA MET A 64 7.28 9.91 -2.96
C MET A 64 8.35 8.98 -2.39
N LEU A 65 8.54 7.83 -3.04
CA LEU A 65 9.64 6.93 -2.75
C LEU A 65 10.77 7.16 -3.76
N ARG A 66 11.97 7.40 -3.23
CA ARG A 66 13.22 7.40 -3.99
C ARG A 66 14.24 6.52 -3.28
N VAL A 67 14.58 5.40 -3.91
CA VAL A 67 15.70 4.54 -3.53
C VAL A 67 16.98 5.19 -4.03
N VAL A 68 17.94 5.35 -3.12
CA VAL A 68 19.29 5.85 -3.40
C VAL A 68 20.29 4.73 -3.09
N ASN A 69 21.33 4.63 -3.92
CA ASN A 69 22.43 3.68 -3.73
C ASN A 69 23.53 4.29 -2.87
#